data_AF-A0A2E5NV19-F1
#
_entry.id   AF-A0A2E5NV19-F1
#
_cell.length_a   1.000
_cell.length_b   1.000
_cell.length_c   1.000
_cell.angle_alpha   90.00
_cell.angle_beta   90.00
_cell.angle_gamma   90.00
#
_symmetry.space_group_name_H-M   'P 1'
#
loop_
_entity.id
_entity.type
_entity.pdbx_description
1 polymer ?
#
loop_
_entity_poly.entity_id
_entity_poly.type
_entity_poly.pdbx_seq_one_letter_code
_entity_poly.pdbx_strand_id
1 'polypeptide(L)'
;MPKISCEAVGTSQGSQLRWESNVYGWKTGTSYEVEMVEEYQLVPEAIVTLQECQGSDCELVTTTIDTSAIVQSSAATDSGSDAGGAVADGTATTAVAPVDTGPDQAELMAVCTFDESAPKVSCQAVGTSQGSQLRWESNVYGWKTGTSYEVELVEQYQLVSEVAVTLQECQGSVCKTVYSTIDTSAIAQTPDEAGSSSSGKVSEQQQVPPGEVGCVEKDNVSFSHHAVELDAISGISPNMVVSGNWLKPNNYVFLSQDTSLFAPANATSVGLLTWQMTYSDESGAPQTKVQYSVQLQLSCSVYFQFQHVEELAEPFASLTTPLEETEANLDNRQSTKLGNWLFYEMGVPAGTVVGFARADNLSGASDEVDLVVKNADRVNQFANQDRYLVQGDLGNLLHADCPFDFYPSDMRSQWIDLFGIDGVSAANYDCDLAPDVRGTIAGGWFQSPHDPNNAKDLIDWGMAVRINSDGTLDIGHPEGIVRVDPTDPTFRDPKSVSDAHCFHSIKKDLFGYLEPIGDLEMRAAFGSGSCPAEMPSNTQSFYR
;
A
#
# COMPACT_ATOMS: atom_id res chain seq x y z
N MET A 1 -38.47 -18.94 -16.05
CA MET A 1 -37.46 -18.61 -15.03
C MET A 1 -38.06 -17.57 -14.11
N PRO A 2 -37.86 -17.67 -12.79
CA PRO A 2 -38.39 -16.70 -11.86
C PRO A 2 -37.71 -15.34 -12.07
N LYS A 3 -38.48 -14.26 -11.98
CA LYS A 3 -38.07 -12.90 -12.34
C LYS A 3 -38.51 -11.94 -11.25
N ILE A 4 -37.65 -10.99 -10.92
CA ILE A 4 -37.99 -9.82 -10.10
C ILE A 4 -38.22 -8.63 -11.03
N SER A 5 -39.34 -7.94 -10.84
CA SER A 5 -39.69 -6.71 -11.56
C SER A 5 -40.14 -5.65 -10.55
N CYS A 6 -39.48 -4.49 -10.58
CA CYS A 6 -39.82 -3.32 -9.78
C CYS A 6 -39.93 -2.09 -10.68
N GLU A 7 -40.85 -1.19 -10.39
CA GLU A 7 -41.05 0.07 -11.12
C GLU A 7 -41.03 1.23 -10.13
N ALA A 8 -40.29 2.29 -10.48
CA ALA A 8 -40.24 3.51 -9.68
C ALA A 8 -41.50 4.32 -9.92
N VAL A 9 -42.22 4.68 -8.85
CA VAL A 9 -43.41 5.52 -8.91
C VAL A 9 -43.24 6.76 -8.04
N GLY A 10 -43.73 7.91 -8.53
CA GLY A 10 -43.65 9.18 -7.80
C GLY A 10 -42.31 9.91 -7.91
N THR A 11 -41.48 9.57 -8.89
CA THR A 11 -40.15 10.19 -9.05
C THR A 11 -40.25 11.64 -9.54
N SER A 12 -39.30 12.45 -9.10
CA SER A 12 -39.16 13.84 -9.47
C SER A 12 -38.62 13.99 -10.90
N GLN A 13 -39.10 15.01 -11.62
CA GLN A 13 -38.69 15.21 -13.01
C GLN A 13 -37.19 15.53 -13.12
N GLY A 14 -36.45 14.72 -13.88
CA GLY A 14 -35.02 14.90 -14.12
C GLY A 14 -34.10 14.25 -13.07
N SER A 15 -34.63 13.44 -12.16
CA SER A 15 -33.82 12.69 -11.20
C SER A 15 -33.08 11.51 -11.85
N GLN A 16 -31.93 11.15 -11.27
CA GLN A 16 -31.19 9.95 -11.63
C GLN A 16 -31.66 8.79 -10.75
N LEU A 17 -32.03 7.68 -11.38
CA LEU A 17 -32.55 6.50 -10.69
C LEU A 17 -31.55 5.35 -10.81
N ARG A 18 -31.15 4.80 -9.66
CA ARG A 18 -30.28 3.62 -9.56
C ARG A 18 -30.95 2.56 -8.70
N TRP A 19 -30.99 1.35 -9.19
CA TRP A 19 -31.48 0.18 -8.50
C TRP A 19 -30.32 -0.71 -8.12
N GLU A 20 -30.42 -1.39 -6.99
CA GLU A 20 -29.51 -2.46 -6.60
C GLU A 20 -30.28 -3.59 -5.91
N SER A 21 -29.76 -4.82 -6.00
CA SER A 21 -30.28 -5.93 -5.21
C SER A 21 -29.19 -6.89 -4.76
N ASN A 22 -29.50 -7.66 -3.72
CA ASN A 22 -28.67 -8.76 -3.24
C ASN A 22 -28.59 -9.96 -4.23
N VAL A 23 -29.36 -9.94 -5.33
CA VAL A 23 -29.43 -11.07 -6.29
C VAL A 23 -28.88 -10.75 -7.69
N TYR A 24 -28.73 -9.49 -8.09
CA TYR A 24 -28.32 -9.17 -9.48
C TYR A 24 -27.46 -7.89 -9.63
N GLY A 25 -26.96 -7.31 -8.52
CA GLY A 25 -26.16 -6.08 -8.59
C GLY A 25 -27.01 -4.85 -8.95
N TRP A 26 -26.48 -3.91 -9.74
CA TRP A 26 -27.13 -2.61 -9.99
C TRP A 26 -27.56 -2.38 -11.45
N LYS A 27 -28.59 -1.55 -11.63
CA LYS A 27 -29.04 -1.01 -12.93
C LYS A 27 -29.53 0.42 -12.77
N THR A 28 -29.51 1.20 -13.84
CA THR A 28 -30.13 2.54 -13.88
C THR A 28 -31.39 2.54 -14.73
N GLY A 29 -32.37 3.38 -14.39
CA GLY A 29 -33.60 3.54 -15.16
C GLY A 29 -34.86 3.56 -14.30
N THR A 30 -36.03 3.70 -14.94
CA THR A 30 -37.33 3.78 -14.25
C THR A 30 -37.87 2.43 -13.79
N SER A 31 -37.28 1.33 -14.24
CA SER A 31 -37.64 -0.02 -13.83
C SER A 31 -36.42 -0.90 -13.62
N TYR A 32 -36.59 -1.90 -12.78
CA TYR A 32 -35.61 -2.92 -12.47
C TYR A 32 -36.19 -4.29 -12.81
N GLU A 33 -35.63 -4.92 -13.83
CA GLU A 33 -36.05 -6.25 -14.27
C GLU A 33 -34.86 -7.18 -14.34
N VAL A 34 -34.92 -8.27 -13.57
CA VAL A 34 -33.83 -9.26 -13.47
C VAL A 34 -34.40 -10.66 -13.45
N GLU A 35 -33.88 -11.51 -14.33
CA GLU A 35 -34.16 -12.95 -14.34
C GLU A 35 -33.17 -13.64 -13.41
N MET A 36 -33.67 -14.52 -12.54
CA MET A 36 -32.83 -15.32 -11.64
C MET A 36 -32.43 -16.60 -12.38
N VAL A 37 -31.19 -16.60 -12.89
CA VAL A 37 -30.63 -17.65 -13.75
C VAL A 37 -29.50 -18.42 -13.07
N GLU A 38 -28.85 -17.85 -12.05
CA GLU A 38 -27.76 -18.47 -11.28
C GLU A 38 -28.22 -18.91 -9.89
N GLU A 39 -27.61 -19.96 -9.33
CA GLU A 39 -28.03 -20.58 -8.05
C GLU A 39 -27.90 -19.62 -6.85
N TYR A 40 -26.86 -18.78 -6.83
CA TYR A 40 -26.67 -17.78 -5.77
C TYR A 40 -27.75 -16.70 -5.73
N GLN A 41 -28.56 -16.57 -6.79
CA GLN A 41 -29.68 -15.62 -6.87
C GLN A 41 -30.93 -16.16 -6.19
N LEU A 42 -30.96 -17.45 -5.86
CA LEU A 42 -32.10 -18.15 -5.25
C LEU A 42 -32.06 -18.04 -3.73
N VAL A 43 -32.15 -16.81 -3.23
CA VAL A 43 -32.24 -16.50 -1.80
C VAL A 43 -33.70 -16.54 -1.32
N PRO A 44 -33.96 -16.78 -0.02
CA PRO A 44 -35.34 -16.77 0.51
C PRO A 44 -35.95 -15.37 0.56
N GLU A 45 -35.11 -14.32 0.54
CA GLU A 45 -35.55 -12.92 0.55
C GLU A 45 -34.66 -12.09 -0.38
N ALA A 46 -35.26 -11.49 -1.40
CA ALA A 46 -34.60 -10.56 -2.30
C ALA A 46 -34.84 -9.12 -1.82
N ILE A 47 -33.76 -8.39 -1.57
CA ILE A 47 -33.77 -7.01 -1.13
C ILE A 47 -33.44 -6.14 -2.34
N VAL A 48 -34.34 -5.23 -2.70
CA VAL A 48 -34.16 -4.29 -3.81
C VAL A 48 -34.18 -2.86 -3.25
N THR A 49 -33.12 -2.11 -3.51
CA THR A 49 -33.01 -0.69 -3.12
C THR A 49 -33.07 0.18 -4.37
N LEU A 50 -33.95 1.18 -4.35
CA LEU A 50 -34.01 2.27 -5.31
C LEU A 50 -33.37 3.51 -4.67
N GLN A 51 -32.45 4.12 -5.40
CA GLN A 51 -31.89 5.43 -5.13
C GLN A 51 -32.41 6.43 -6.16
N GLU A 52 -32.99 7.52 -5.68
CA GLU A 52 -33.36 8.68 -6.49
C GLU A 52 -32.47 9.86 -6.11
N CYS A 53 -31.74 10.42 -7.08
CA CYS A 53 -30.86 11.58 -6.86
C CYS A 53 -31.29 12.80 -7.66
N GLN A 54 -31.30 13.97 -7.02
CA GLN A 54 -31.35 15.29 -7.66
C GLN A 54 -30.06 16.06 -7.35
N GLY A 55 -29.10 16.03 -8.27
CA GLY A 55 -27.76 16.58 -8.01
C GLY A 55 -27.02 15.74 -6.96
N SER A 56 -26.65 16.34 -5.84
CA SER A 56 -25.97 15.67 -4.71
C SER A 56 -26.93 15.06 -3.69
N ASP A 57 -28.22 15.41 -3.74
CA ASP A 57 -29.20 14.98 -2.76
C ASP A 57 -29.86 13.69 -3.24
N CYS A 58 -29.66 12.60 -2.50
CA CYS A 58 -30.18 11.28 -2.84
C CYS A 58 -31.07 10.72 -1.73
N GLU A 59 -32.21 10.15 -2.11
CA GLU A 59 -33.09 9.39 -1.24
C GLU A 59 -33.05 7.91 -1.59
N LEU A 60 -33.16 7.05 -0.57
CA LEU A 60 -33.14 5.60 -0.70
C LEU A 60 -34.47 5.02 -0.24
N VAL A 61 -34.99 4.09 -1.02
CA VAL A 61 -36.15 3.27 -0.64
C VAL A 61 -35.81 1.82 -0.87
N THR A 62 -35.95 1.01 0.17
CA THR A 62 -35.70 -0.44 0.11
C THR A 62 -37.02 -1.19 0.20
N THR A 63 -37.16 -2.22 -0.62
CA THR A 63 -38.26 -3.18 -0.56
C THR A 63 -37.72 -4.60 -0.47
N THR A 64 -38.45 -5.45 0.24
CA THR A 64 -38.14 -6.86 0.46
C THR A 64 -39.16 -7.72 -0.28
N ILE A 65 -38.69 -8.68 -1.06
CA ILE A 65 -39.50 -9.60 -1.84
C ILE A 65 -39.26 -11.00 -1.31
N ASP A 66 -40.31 -11.64 -0.81
CA ASP A 66 -40.25 -13.03 -0.38
C ASP A 66 -40.13 -13.96 -1.60
N THR A 67 -38.95 -14.57 -1.75
CA THR A 67 -38.61 -15.51 -2.82
C THR A 67 -38.47 -16.95 -2.30
N SER A 68 -38.87 -17.22 -1.05
CA SER A 68 -38.75 -18.52 -0.38
C SER A 68 -39.42 -19.68 -1.15
N ALA A 69 -40.51 -19.40 -1.87
CA ALA A 69 -41.20 -20.39 -2.70
C ALA A 69 -40.36 -20.90 -3.88
N ILE A 70 -39.35 -20.15 -4.31
CA ILE A 70 -38.45 -20.52 -5.42
C ILE A 70 -37.34 -21.44 -4.91
N VAL A 71 -36.83 -21.17 -3.70
CA VAL A 71 -35.81 -21.97 -2.99
C VAL A 71 -36.30 -23.39 -2.68
N GLN A 72 -37.60 -23.57 -2.47
CA GLN A 72 -38.19 -24.89 -2.19
C GLN A 72 -38.32 -25.79 -3.44
N SER A 73 -38.19 -25.24 -4.65
CA SER A 73 -38.36 -26.00 -5.90
C SER A 73 -37.12 -26.79 -6.32
N SER A 74 -35.93 -26.44 -5.82
CA SER A 74 -34.67 -27.14 -6.11
C SER A 74 -34.42 -28.35 -5.21
N ALA A 75 -35.22 -28.57 -4.15
CA ALA A 75 -35.02 -29.62 -3.15
C ALA A 75 -35.89 -30.88 -3.35
N ALA A 76 -36.66 -31.01 -4.43
CA ALA A 76 -37.58 -32.14 -4.61
C ALA A 76 -37.03 -33.25 -5.52
N THR A 77 -35.96 -33.90 -5.09
CA THR A 77 -35.66 -35.31 -5.42
C THR A 77 -34.77 -35.90 -4.33
N ASP A 78 -35.36 -36.46 -3.27
CA ASP A 78 -35.20 -37.89 -3.00
C ASP A 78 -36.24 -38.36 -1.99
N SER A 79 -36.63 -39.62 -2.12
CA SER A 79 -37.79 -40.25 -1.47
C SER A 79 -37.35 -41.19 -0.34
N GLY A 80 -38.09 -41.22 0.76
CA GLY A 80 -38.14 -42.36 1.71
C GLY A 80 -38.29 -41.92 3.17
N SER A 81 -39.48 -41.99 3.81
CA SER A 81 -40.02 -43.13 4.61
C SER A 81 -39.04 -43.60 5.69
N ASP A 82 -39.29 -43.70 7.00
CA ASP A 82 -40.49 -43.94 7.84
C ASP A 82 -40.09 -43.54 9.30
N ALA A 83 -40.90 -42.83 10.10
CA ALA A 83 -41.93 -43.31 11.05
C ALA A 83 -41.46 -43.75 12.47
N GLY A 84 -42.10 -43.15 13.50
CA GLY A 84 -42.28 -43.64 14.89
C GLY A 84 -41.39 -42.97 15.95
N GLY A 85 -41.86 -42.07 16.82
CA GLY A 85 -42.73 -42.29 18.01
C GLY A 85 -41.85 -42.49 19.27
N ALA A 86 -42.06 -42.00 20.50
CA ALA A 86 -43.14 -41.28 21.19
C ALA A 86 -42.65 -40.88 22.62
N VAL A 87 -43.06 -39.70 23.14
CA VAL A 87 -43.60 -39.38 24.50
C VAL A 87 -42.74 -39.38 25.80
N ALA A 88 -42.78 -38.19 26.48
CA ALA A 88 -42.79 -37.80 27.93
C ALA A 88 -41.64 -38.23 28.90
N ASP A 89 -41.24 -37.47 29.94
CA ASP A 89 -42.03 -36.78 31.00
C ASP A 89 -41.18 -35.79 31.86
N GLY A 90 -41.87 -34.85 32.54
CA GLY A 90 -41.59 -33.97 33.71
C GLY A 90 -40.16 -33.70 34.24
N THR A 91 -39.81 -32.53 34.80
CA THR A 91 -40.38 -31.93 36.03
C THR A 91 -39.82 -30.50 36.30
N ALA A 92 -40.64 -29.58 36.82
CA ALA A 92 -40.28 -28.26 37.41
C ALA A 92 -39.73 -28.42 38.86
N THR A 93 -38.87 -27.59 39.45
CA THR A 93 -39.03 -26.19 39.96
C THR A 93 -37.68 -25.89 40.68
N THR A 94 -37.10 -24.70 40.75
CA THR A 94 -37.36 -23.65 41.76
C THR A 94 -36.46 -22.44 41.49
N ALA A 95 -37.04 -21.25 41.50
CA ALA A 95 -36.35 -19.96 41.42
C ALA A 95 -35.85 -19.49 42.79
N VAL A 96 -34.68 -18.87 42.82
CA VAL A 96 -34.26 -17.90 43.85
C VAL A 96 -33.53 -16.76 43.13
N ALA A 97 -33.94 -15.52 43.41
CA ALA A 97 -33.25 -14.28 43.04
C ALA A 97 -33.39 -13.30 44.23
N PRO A 98 -32.64 -12.19 44.31
CA PRO A 98 -31.30 -11.91 43.77
C PRO A 98 -30.32 -11.48 44.89
N VAL A 99 -29.01 -11.54 44.64
CA VAL A 99 -28.03 -10.68 45.31
C VAL A 99 -27.37 -9.83 44.23
N ASP A 100 -27.60 -8.54 44.36
CA ASP A 100 -27.13 -7.44 43.53
C ASP A 100 -25.64 -7.16 43.84
N THR A 101 -24.79 -7.46 42.87
CA THR A 101 -23.46 -6.88 42.70
C THR A 101 -23.33 -6.64 41.20
N GLY A 102 -23.19 -5.37 40.81
CA GLY A 102 -23.42 -4.87 39.45
C GLY A 102 -22.64 -5.58 38.33
N PRO A 103 -23.07 -5.42 37.06
CA PRO A 103 -22.38 -6.04 35.95
C PRO A 103 -21.04 -5.33 35.76
N ASP A 104 -19.96 -6.01 36.14
CA ASP A 104 -18.70 -5.88 35.40
C ASP A 104 -19.06 -6.23 33.95
N GLN A 105 -19.14 -5.21 33.09
CA GLN A 105 -19.40 -5.41 31.67
C GLN A 105 -18.24 -6.22 31.10
N ALA A 106 -18.48 -7.47 30.74
CA ALA A 106 -17.53 -8.25 29.97
C ALA A 106 -17.20 -7.45 28.70
N GLU A 107 -15.91 -7.21 28.46
CA GLU A 107 -15.43 -6.51 27.27
C GLU A 107 -15.80 -7.31 26.02
N LEU A 108 -16.12 -6.59 24.92
CA LEU A 108 -16.46 -7.21 23.65
C LEU A 108 -15.31 -8.10 23.19
N MET A 109 -15.58 -9.38 22.91
CA MET A 109 -14.58 -10.34 22.45
C MET A 109 -15.18 -11.29 21.42
N ALA A 110 -14.36 -11.69 20.45
CA ALA A 110 -14.60 -12.85 19.59
C ALA A 110 -13.86 -14.05 20.19
N VAL A 111 -14.57 -15.09 20.58
CA VAL A 111 -13.95 -16.33 21.07
C VAL A 111 -14.03 -17.36 19.96
N CYS A 112 -12.89 -17.68 19.36
CA CYS A 112 -12.79 -18.54 18.19
C CYS A 112 -12.09 -19.86 18.46
N THR A 113 -12.47 -20.91 17.74
CA THR A 113 -11.86 -22.24 17.76
C THR A 113 -11.78 -22.81 16.34
N PHE A 114 -10.74 -23.61 16.08
CA PHE A 114 -10.58 -24.38 14.85
C PHE A 114 -10.73 -25.87 15.14
N ASP A 115 -11.58 -26.55 14.37
CA ASP A 115 -11.69 -28.00 14.36
C ASP A 115 -10.92 -28.55 13.15
N GLU A 116 -9.77 -29.21 13.40
CA GLU A 116 -8.96 -29.83 12.34
C GLU A 116 -9.65 -31.04 11.68
N SER A 117 -10.55 -31.73 12.41
CA SER A 117 -11.17 -32.98 11.95
C SER A 117 -12.28 -32.74 10.93
N ALA A 118 -12.88 -31.56 10.98
CA ALA A 118 -13.76 -31.00 9.98
C ALA A 118 -13.32 -29.54 9.84
N PRO A 119 -12.43 -29.19 8.89
CA PRO A 119 -11.68 -27.92 8.86
C PRO A 119 -12.62 -26.72 8.93
N LYS A 120 -12.93 -26.29 10.15
CA LYS A 120 -14.05 -25.39 10.46
C LYS A 120 -13.62 -24.42 11.53
N VAL A 121 -13.88 -23.15 11.27
CA VAL A 121 -13.74 -22.08 12.25
C VAL A 121 -15.11 -21.78 12.84
N SER A 122 -15.18 -21.79 14.17
CA SER A 122 -16.35 -21.41 14.94
C SER A 122 -15.98 -20.29 15.91
N CYS A 123 -16.71 -19.18 15.86
CA CYS A 123 -16.53 -18.05 16.76
C CYS A 123 -17.84 -17.66 17.44
N GLN A 124 -17.75 -17.16 18.67
CA GLN A 124 -18.88 -16.68 19.44
C GLN A 124 -18.59 -15.31 20.06
N ALA A 125 -19.57 -14.41 20.00
CA ALA A 125 -19.44 -13.08 20.57
C ALA A 125 -19.69 -13.13 22.08
N VAL A 126 -18.79 -12.52 22.84
CA VAL A 126 -18.88 -12.36 24.30
C VAL A 126 -18.83 -10.87 24.62
N GLY A 127 -19.51 -10.44 25.68
CA GLY A 127 -19.51 -9.04 26.10
C GLY A 127 -20.39 -8.11 25.26
N THR A 128 -21.34 -8.66 24.49
CA THR A 128 -22.24 -7.87 23.65
C THR A 128 -23.35 -7.21 24.45
N SER A 129 -23.78 -6.04 23.98
CA SER A 129 -24.84 -5.26 24.59
C SER A 129 -26.21 -5.69 24.07
N GLN A 130 -27.22 -5.62 24.92
CA GLN A 130 -28.57 -6.02 24.53
C GLN A 130 -29.11 -5.12 23.40
N GLY A 131 -29.51 -5.72 22.27
CA GLY A 131 -30.07 -5.01 21.13
C GLY A 131 -29.05 -4.45 20.14
N SER A 132 -27.76 -4.74 20.32
CA SER A 132 -26.71 -4.40 19.35
C SER A 132 -26.84 -5.21 18.06
N GLN A 133 -26.49 -4.61 16.93
CA GLN A 133 -26.28 -5.31 15.67
C GLN A 133 -24.88 -5.90 15.65
N LEU A 134 -24.76 -7.20 15.36
CA LEU A 134 -23.49 -7.90 15.30
C LEU A 134 -23.19 -8.30 13.86
N ARG A 135 -21.99 -7.97 13.39
CA ARG A 135 -21.46 -8.33 12.08
C ARG A 135 -20.12 -9.04 12.26
N TRP A 136 -19.97 -10.15 11.58
CA TRP A 136 -18.77 -10.97 11.56
C TRP A 136 -18.18 -10.97 10.17
N GLU A 137 -16.87 -10.96 10.06
CA GLU A 137 -16.12 -11.07 8.81
C GLU A 137 -14.87 -11.91 9.02
N SER A 138 -14.35 -12.56 7.98
CA SER A 138 -13.01 -13.15 8.05
C SER A 138 -12.26 -13.01 6.73
N ASN A 139 -10.94 -13.24 6.78
CA ASN A 139 -10.10 -13.31 5.59
C ASN A 139 -10.37 -14.54 4.70
N VAL A 140 -11.12 -15.53 5.18
CA VAL A 140 -11.43 -16.78 4.46
C VAL A 140 -12.90 -16.91 4.04
N TYR A 141 -13.79 -16.06 4.54
CA TYR A 141 -15.20 -16.09 4.19
C TYR A 141 -15.88 -14.75 4.48
N GLY A 142 -16.85 -14.39 3.64
CA GLY A 142 -17.56 -13.11 3.69
C GLY A 142 -18.31 -12.85 5.00
N TRP A 143 -19.14 -11.80 5.01
CA TRP A 143 -19.76 -11.35 6.24
C TRP A 143 -21.01 -12.15 6.61
N LYS A 144 -21.27 -12.27 7.91
CA LYS A 144 -22.53 -12.78 8.48
C LYS A 144 -22.98 -11.90 9.63
N THR A 145 -24.27 -11.88 9.92
CA THR A 145 -24.82 -11.26 11.13
C THR A 145 -25.27 -12.33 12.11
N GLY A 146 -25.25 -12.02 13.40
CA GLY A 146 -25.69 -12.93 14.45
C GLY A 146 -24.73 -13.01 15.63
N THR A 147 -25.03 -13.86 16.61
CA THR A 147 -24.23 -14.01 17.83
C THR A 147 -23.04 -14.96 17.67
N SER A 148 -22.95 -15.65 16.55
CA SER A 148 -21.87 -16.59 16.23
C SER A 148 -21.51 -16.51 14.75
N TYR A 149 -20.30 -16.96 14.45
CA TYR A 149 -19.77 -17.07 13.10
C TYR A 149 -19.21 -18.47 12.91
N GLU A 150 -19.68 -19.14 11.87
CA GLU A 150 -19.20 -20.47 11.51
C GLU A 150 -18.90 -20.52 10.02
N VAL A 151 -17.73 -21.05 9.69
CA VAL A 151 -17.26 -21.27 8.32
C VAL A 151 -16.53 -22.60 8.25
N GLU A 152 -16.92 -23.44 7.31
CA GLU A 152 -16.15 -24.61 6.90
C GLU A 152 -15.18 -24.17 5.79
N LEU A 153 -13.91 -24.53 5.96
CA LEU A 153 -12.78 -24.22 5.06
C LEU A 153 -12.70 -25.36 4.04
N VAL A 154 -13.64 -25.35 3.10
CA VAL A 154 -13.80 -26.39 2.08
C VAL A 154 -13.16 -26.01 0.74
N GLU A 155 -12.96 -24.72 0.50
CA GLU A 155 -12.38 -24.20 -0.73
C GLU A 155 -10.88 -23.91 -0.56
N GLN A 156 -10.08 -24.11 -1.62
CA GLN A 156 -8.62 -23.96 -1.56
C GLN A 156 -8.15 -22.58 -1.07
N TYR A 157 -8.85 -21.52 -1.46
CA TYR A 157 -8.52 -20.15 -1.04
C TYR A 157 -8.74 -19.90 0.46
N GLN A 158 -9.45 -20.79 1.15
CA GLN A 158 -9.72 -20.72 2.59
C GLN A 158 -8.62 -21.40 3.42
N LEU A 159 -7.76 -22.19 2.77
CA LEU A 159 -6.69 -22.98 3.40
C LEU A 159 -5.43 -22.13 3.61
N VAL A 160 -5.57 -21.08 4.42
CA VAL A 160 -4.48 -20.17 4.81
C VAL A 160 -3.80 -20.65 6.10
N SER A 161 -2.59 -20.18 6.38
CA SER A 161 -1.88 -20.52 7.62
C SER A 161 -2.45 -19.84 8.87
N GLU A 162 -3.17 -18.73 8.69
CA GLU A 162 -3.84 -18.01 9.77
C GLU A 162 -5.20 -17.44 9.31
N VAL A 163 -6.27 -17.81 10.02
CA VAL A 163 -7.60 -17.21 9.84
C VAL A 163 -7.78 -16.03 10.79
N ALA A 164 -8.09 -14.86 10.24
CA ALA A 164 -8.41 -13.66 10.99
C ALA A 164 -9.92 -13.42 10.94
N VAL A 165 -10.56 -13.34 12.11
CA VAL A 165 -11.99 -13.06 12.26
C VAL A 165 -12.20 -11.71 12.93
N THR A 166 -13.06 -10.89 12.34
CA THR A 166 -13.48 -9.58 12.83
C THR A 166 -14.91 -9.67 13.37
N LEU A 167 -15.13 -9.18 14.59
CA LEU A 167 -16.45 -8.99 15.18
C LEU A 167 -16.70 -7.49 15.36
N GLN A 168 -17.76 -6.99 14.76
CA GLN A 168 -18.24 -5.62 14.93
C GLN A 168 -19.59 -5.62 15.65
N GLU A 169 -19.68 -4.85 16.74
CA GLU A 169 -20.91 -4.57 17.48
C GLU A 169 -21.32 -3.11 17.25
N CYS A 170 -22.50 -2.89 16.69
CA CYS A 170 -23.07 -1.55 16.48
C CYS A 170 -24.29 -1.30 17.35
N GLN A 171 -24.33 -0.12 17.99
CA GLN A 171 -25.52 0.45 18.62
C GLN A 171 -25.91 1.74 17.90
N GLY A 172 -26.90 1.63 17.00
CA GLY A 172 -27.21 2.73 16.10
C GLY A 172 -26.05 3.00 15.16
N SER A 173 -25.49 4.22 15.19
CA SER A 173 -24.36 4.63 14.36
C SER A 173 -22.99 4.44 15.01
N VAL A 174 -22.92 3.97 16.26
CA VAL A 174 -21.66 3.78 16.99
C VAL A 174 -21.29 2.30 16.98
N CYS A 175 -20.15 1.96 16.39
CA CYS A 175 -19.66 0.59 16.28
C CYS A 175 -18.34 0.39 17.02
N LYS A 176 -18.17 -0.79 17.61
CA LYS A 176 -16.92 -1.28 18.20
C LYS A 176 -16.49 -2.54 17.47
N THR A 177 -15.19 -2.69 17.23
CA THR A 177 -14.64 -3.82 16.47
C THR A 177 -13.55 -4.50 17.27
N VAL A 178 -13.56 -5.84 17.28
CA VAL A 178 -12.51 -6.68 17.87
C VAL A 178 -12.09 -7.77 16.88
N TYR A 179 -10.85 -8.23 17.03
CA TYR A 179 -10.21 -9.18 16.11
C TYR A 179 -9.76 -10.43 16.86
N SER A 180 -9.74 -11.56 16.18
CA SER A 180 -9.16 -12.81 16.68
C SER A 180 -8.47 -13.56 15.55
N THR A 181 -7.26 -14.04 15.82
CA THR A 181 -6.50 -14.87 14.89
C THR A 181 -6.55 -16.33 15.34
N ILE A 182 -6.53 -17.22 14.37
CA ILE A 182 -6.69 -18.65 14.55
C ILE A 182 -5.64 -19.32 13.67
N ASP A 183 -4.74 -20.08 14.28
CA ASP A 183 -3.73 -20.86 13.56
C ASP A 183 -4.41 -22.01 12.81
N THR A 184 -4.28 -22.01 11.49
CA THR A 184 -4.79 -23.04 10.57
C THR A 184 -3.67 -23.63 9.71
N SER A 185 -2.40 -23.44 10.12
CA SER A 185 -1.23 -23.95 9.41
C SER A 185 -1.25 -25.47 9.16
N ALA A 186 -1.98 -26.23 9.99
CA ALA A 186 -2.17 -27.67 9.82
C ALA A 186 -2.87 -28.08 8.51
N ILE A 187 -3.63 -27.16 7.88
CA ILE A 187 -4.39 -27.41 6.65
C ILE A 187 -3.96 -26.51 5.47
N ALA A 188 -3.00 -25.61 5.68
CA ALA A 188 -2.51 -24.70 4.66
C ALA A 188 -1.74 -25.44 3.56
N GLN A 189 -2.09 -25.20 2.29
CA GLN A 189 -1.43 -25.85 1.16
C GLN A 189 -0.14 -25.11 0.77
N THR A 190 0.95 -25.85 0.58
CA THR A 190 2.18 -25.34 -0.06
C THR A 190 1.94 -25.08 -1.54
N PRO A 191 2.55 -24.02 -2.12
CA PRO A 191 2.12 -23.48 -3.40
C PRO A 191 2.62 -24.34 -4.57
N ASP A 192 1.69 -25.01 -5.25
CA ASP A 192 1.76 -25.32 -6.68
C ASP A 192 0.32 -25.34 -7.24
N GLU A 193 0.12 -24.63 -8.35
CA GLU A 193 -1.07 -24.58 -9.22
C GLU A 193 -2.30 -23.73 -8.79
N ALA A 194 -2.21 -22.43 -9.13
CA ALA A 194 -3.16 -21.60 -9.88
C ALA A 194 -4.67 -21.55 -9.53
N GLY A 195 -5.14 -20.33 -9.22
CA GLY A 195 -6.18 -19.69 -10.07
C GLY A 195 -7.49 -19.23 -9.42
N SER A 196 -7.65 -17.91 -9.35
CA SER A 196 -8.86 -17.11 -9.66
C SER A 196 -10.00 -16.95 -8.62
N SER A 197 -9.97 -15.77 -7.94
CA SER A 197 -11.03 -14.74 -7.67
C SER A 197 -12.43 -15.14 -7.13
N SER A 198 -13.08 -14.44 -6.18
CA SER A 198 -13.40 -13.00 -6.07
C SER A 198 -13.99 -12.70 -4.67
N SER A 199 -13.57 -11.72 -3.85
CA SER A 199 -13.70 -10.24 -3.86
C SER A 199 -15.13 -9.65 -3.66
N GLY A 200 -15.39 -9.14 -2.45
CA GLY A 200 -16.54 -8.33 -2.03
C GLY A 200 -16.14 -6.87 -1.73
N LYS A 201 -17.08 -5.93 -1.95
CA LYS A 201 -16.84 -4.52 -2.30
C LYS A 201 -16.52 -3.53 -1.16
N VAL A 202 -15.74 -2.53 -1.59
CA VAL A 202 -15.20 -1.33 -0.93
C VAL A 202 -16.11 -0.10 -1.14
N SER A 203 -16.20 0.79 -0.16
CA SER A 203 -16.95 2.07 -0.18
C SER A 203 -16.18 3.19 -0.92
N GLU A 204 -16.91 4.08 -1.60
CA GLU A 204 -16.39 5.05 -2.56
C GLU A 204 -16.06 6.44 -1.96
N GLN A 205 -14.83 6.87 -2.22
CA GLN A 205 -14.29 8.23 -2.43
C GLN A 205 -14.84 9.41 -1.60
N GLN A 206 -14.04 9.79 -0.59
CA GLN A 206 -14.07 11.12 0.01
C GLN A 206 -12.67 11.75 -0.11
N GLN A 207 -12.60 12.99 -0.60
CA GLN A 207 -11.36 13.77 -0.72
C GLN A 207 -10.87 14.17 0.69
N VAL A 208 -10.17 13.24 1.34
CA VAL A 208 -9.49 13.40 2.65
C VAL A 208 -7.99 13.57 2.37
N PRO A 209 -7.23 14.35 3.17
CA PRO A 209 -5.78 14.47 3.00
C PRO A 209 -5.09 13.10 2.91
N PRO A 210 -4.10 12.94 2.02
CA PRO A 210 -3.36 11.68 1.85
C PRO A 210 -2.65 11.28 3.15
N GLY A 211 -3.05 10.16 3.74
CA GLY A 211 -2.45 9.60 4.97
C GLY A 211 -3.39 9.49 6.18
N GLU A 212 -4.60 10.03 6.11
CA GLU A 212 -5.52 10.05 7.28
C GLU A 212 -6.82 9.25 7.08
N VAL A 213 -7.00 8.63 5.91
CA VAL A 213 -8.16 7.74 5.69
C VAL A 213 -7.99 6.52 6.60
N GLY A 214 -8.79 6.45 7.66
CA GLY A 214 -8.82 5.33 8.60
C GLY A 214 -7.50 5.07 9.32
N CYS A 215 -6.63 6.07 9.53
CA CYS A 215 -5.40 5.84 10.29
C CYS A 215 -5.72 5.50 11.76
N VAL A 216 -4.96 4.57 12.34
CA VAL A 216 -5.00 4.28 13.78
C VAL A 216 -3.64 4.60 14.35
N GLU A 217 -3.62 5.43 15.40
CA GLU A 217 -2.38 5.79 16.07
C GLU A 217 -1.71 4.56 16.69
N LYS A 218 -0.38 4.46 16.55
CA LYS A 218 0.43 3.36 17.11
C LYS A 218 1.79 3.89 17.52
N ASP A 219 2.05 3.81 18.83
CA ASP A 219 3.30 4.33 19.42
C ASP A 219 4.56 3.58 18.97
N ASN A 220 4.46 2.32 18.54
CA ASN A 220 5.60 1.48 18.15
C ASN A 220 5.28 0.64 16.91
N VAL A 221 5.41 1.23 15.74
CA VAL A 221 5.35 0.48 14.48
C VAL A 221 6.58 -0.42 14.38
N SER A 222 6.38 -1.71 14.11
CA SER A 222 7.44 -2.68 13.84
C SER A 222 7.04 -3.58 12.69
N PHE A 223 8.02 -4.01 11.90
CA PHE A 223 7.81 -4.88 10.75
C PHE A 223 7.99 -6.33 11.18
N SER A 224 6.94 -7.14 11.00
CA SER A 224 6.93 -8.56 11.37
C SER A 224 7.11 -9.50 10.19
N HIS A 225 7.06 -8.97 8.95
CA HIS A 225 7.21 -9.72 7.72
C HIS A 225 8.18 -9.02 6.77
N HIS A 226 9.00 -9.78 6.06
CA HIS A 226 9.87 -9.22 5.03
C HIS A 226 9.01 -8.65 3.90
N ALA A 227 9.26 -7.41 3.51
CA ALA A 227 8.54 -6.75 2.43
C ALA A 227 8.77 -7.40 1.05
N VAL A 228 9.88 -8.14 0.90
CA VAL A 228 10.33 -8.84 -0.29
C VAL A 228 10.95 -10.17 0.16
N GLU A 229 10.80 -11.24 -0.62
CA GLU A 229 11.49 -12.51 -0.33
C GLU A 229 13.01 -12.30 -0.39
N LEU A 230 13.73 -12.65 0.67
CA LEU A 230 15.15 -12.34 0.78
C LEU A 230 16.01 -13.12 -0.23
N ASP A 231 15.60 -14.32 -0.61
CA ASP A 231 16.29 -15.15 -1.60
C ASP A 231 16.14 -14.63 -3.03
N ALA A 232 15.18 -13.74 -3.27
CA ALA A 232 14.99 -13.07 -4.54
C ALA A 232 15.85 -11.81 -4.72
N ILE A 233 16.56 -11.38 -3.67
CA ILE A 233 17.32 -10.13 -3.65
C ILE A 233 18.77 -10.37 -4.06
N SER A 234 19.24 -9.63 -5.06
CA SER A 234 20.63 -9.62 -5.51
C SER A 234 21.49 -8.56 -4.82
N GLY A 235 20.86 -7.51 -4.29
CA GLY A 235 21.54 -6.43 -3.56
C GLY A 235 20.58 -5.33 -3.11
N ILE A 236 21.07 -4.46 -2.21
CA ILE A 236 20.29 -3.35 -1.66
C ILE A 236 21.11 -2.06 -1.61
N SER A 237 20.49 -0.97 -2.06
CA SER A 237 20.92 0.40 -1.81
C SER A 237 19.98 1.07 -0.79
N PRO A 238 20.29 1.04 0.51
CA PRO A 238 19.44 1.51 1.61
C PRO A 238 19.51 3.03 1.84
N ASN A 239 20.00 3.80 0.88
CA ASN A 239 20.29 5.22 1.08
C ASN A 239 19.53 6.09 0.09
N MET A 240 19.40 7.40 0.37
CA MET A 240 18.85 8.30 -0.64
C MET A 240 19.72 8.26 -1.89
N VAL A 241 19.10 7.99 -3.03
CA VAL A 241 19.80 7.80 -4.30
C VAL A 241 19.88 9.09 -5.10
N VAL A 242 20.96 9.22 -5.88
CA VAL A 242 21.08 10.26 -6.91
C VAL A 242 20.33 9.81 -8.16
N SER A 243 19.30 10.56 -8.55
CA SER A 243 18.53 10.29 -9.77
C SER A 243 18.55 11.54 -10.64
N GLY A 244 19.29 11.52 -11.75
CA GLY A 244 19.58 12.76 -12.48
C GLY A 244 20.39 13.72 -11.61
N ASN A 245 19.77 14.82 -11.17
CA ASN A 245 20.40 15.86 -10.36
C ASN A 245 19.72 16.11 -9.00
N TRP A 246 18.82 15.22 -8.57
CA TRP A 246 18.15 15.30 -7.27
C TRP A 246 18.42 14.09 -6.40
N LEU A 247 18.03 14.19 -5.12
CA LEU A 247 18.01 13.07 -4.19
C LEU A 247 16.59 12.52 -4.05
N LYS A 248 16.43 11.19 -4.08
CA LYS A 248 15.16 10.51 -3.77
C LYS A 248 15.24 9.80 -2.43
N PRO A 249 14.14 9.66 -1.67
CA PRO A 249 14.11 8.93 -0.40
C PRO A 249 14.04 7.40 -0.58
N ASN A 250 14.27 6.91 -1.79
CA ASN A 250 14.02 5.52 -2.18
C ASN A 250 15.16 4.63 -1.71
N ASN A 251 14.82 3.46 -1.19
CA ASN A 251 15.76 2.38 -0.90
C ASN A 251 15.59 1.33 -2.01
N TYR A 252 16.62 1.15 -2.83
CA TYR A 252 16.54 0.25 -3.99
C TYR A 252 16.83 -1.18 -3.56
N VAL A 253 15.91 -2.08 -3.90
CA VAL A 253 16.07 -3.53 -3.72
C VAL A 253 16.17 -4.14 -5.11
N PHE A 254 17.37 -4.60 -5.45
CA PHE A 254 17.67 -5.23 -6.72
C PHE A 254 17.31 -6.71 -6.65
N LEU A 255 16.69 -7.22 -7.71
CA LEU A 255 16.16 -8.57 -7.74
C LEU A 255 17.02 -9.48 -8.64
N SER A 256 17.13 -10.76 -8.27
CA SER A 256 17.69 -11.82 -9.13
C SER A 256 16.63 -12.74 -9.73
N GLN A 257 15.40 -12.67 -9.22
CA GLN A 257 14.24 -13.40 -9.71
C GLN A 257 12.95 -12.66 -9.37
N ASP A 258 11.88 -12.97 -10.08
CA ASP A 258 10.55 -12.45 -9.77
C ASP A 258 10.13 -12.83 -8.34
N THR A 259 9.39 -11.93 -7.68
CA THR A 259 9.01 -12.12 -6.28
C THR A 259 7.67 -11.47 -5.97
N SER A 260 7.01 -11.99 -4.93
CA SER A 260 5.91 -11.32 -4.26
C SER A 260 6.42 -10.17 -3.39
N LEU A 261 5.57 -9.17 -3.22
CA LEU A 261 5.74 -8.03 -2.32
C LEU A 261 4.72 -8.15 -1.20
N PHE A 262 5.17 -8.04 0.05
CA PHE A 262 4.33 -8.27 1.23
C PHE A 262 4.18 -7.02 2.07
N ALA A 263 3.00 -6.82 2.65
CA ALA A 263 2.81 -5.82 3.69
C ALA A 263 3.72 -6.14 4.89
N PRO A 264 4.70 -5.30 5.25
CA PRO A 264 5.66 -5.64 6.30
C PRO A 264 5.07 -5.56 7.72
N ALA A 265 3.96 -4.83 7.86
CA ALA A 265 3.23 -4.64 9.11
C ALA A 265 1.73 -4.45 8.82
N ASN A 266 0.90 -4.54 9.87
CA ASN A 266 -0.53 -4.29 9.78
C ASN A 266 -0.80 -2.83 9.39
N ALA A 267 -1.46 -2.62 8.26
CA ALA A 267 -1.92 -1.32 7.80
C ALA A 267 -3.43 -1.17 7.97
N THR A 268 -3.90 0.07 8.10
CA THR A 268 -5.33 0.38 8.25
C THR A 268 -5.95 0.95 6.98
N SER A 269 -5.12 1.40 6.05
CA SER A 269 -5.52 1.81 4.71
C SER A 269 -4.43 1.56 3.69
N VAL A 270 -4.86 1.52 2.43
CA VAL A 270 -3.96 1.42 1.28
C VAL A 270 -4.18 2.61 0.34
N GLY A 271 -3.08 3.18 -0.14
CA GLY A 271 -3.04 4.09 -1.27
C GLY A 271 -2.53 3.36 -2.51
N LEU A 272 -3.20 3.50 -3.64
CA LEU A 272 -2.79 2.92 -4.92
C LEU A 272 -2.58 4.04 -5.93
N LEU A 273 -1.43 4.02 -6.61
CA LEU A 273 -1.13 4.92 -7.72
C LEU A 273 -0.74 4.10 -8.94
N THR A 274 -1.43 4.35 -10.05
CA THR A 274 -1.05 3.80 -11.36
C THR A 274 -0.31 4.87 -12.15
N TRP A 275 0.85 4.53 -12.69
CA TRP A 275 1.68 5.46 -13.43
C TRP A 275 2.40 4.76 -14.59
N GLN A 276 2.94 5.54 -15.54
CA GLN A 276 3.63 5.01 -16.71
C GLN A 276 5.13 5.33 -16.68
N MET A 277 5.94 4.28 -16.80
CA MET A 277 7.37 4.39 -16.97
C MET A 277 7.71 4.40 -18.46
N THR A 278 8.44 5.41 -18.92
CA THR A 278 9.04 5.41 -20.25
C THR A 278 10.49 4.96 -20.16
N TYR A 279 10.87 3.99 -20.99
CA TYR A 279 12.24 3.48 -21.09
C TYR A 279 12.64 3.32 -22.56
N SER A 280 13.92 3.07 -22.83
CA SER A 280 14.40 2.81 -24.18
C SER A 280 14.73 1.34 -24.32
N ASP A 281 14.15 0.66 -25.31
CA ASP A 281 14.52 -0.73 -25.62
C ASP A 281 15.95 -0.84 -26.20
N GLU A 282 16.39 -2.06 -26.51
CA GLU A 282 17.72 -2.33 -27.08
C GLU A 282 18.01 -1.55 -28.38
N SER A 283 16.97 -1.15 -29.12
CA SER A 283 17.09 -0.34 -30.34
C SER A 283 17.16 1.17 -30.06
N GLY A 284 17.01 1.57 -28.80
CA GLY A 284 16.87 2.96 -28.36
C GLY A 284 15.47 3.53 -28.59
N ALA A 285 14.50 2.71 -28.99
CA ALA A 285 13.13 3.17 -29.22
C ALA A 285 12.40 3.32 -27.88
N PRO A 286 11.61 4.40 -27.71
CA PRO A 286 10.88 4.62 -26.47
C PRO A 286 9.77 3.59 -26.33
N GLN A 287 9.76 2.89 -25.20
CA GLN A 287 8.73 1.99 -24.74
C GLN A 287 8.05 2.58 -23.51
N THR A 288 6.81 2.17 -23.26
CA THR A 288 6.06 2.57 -22.06
C THR A 288 5.53 1.34 -21.36
N LYS A 289 5.65 1.33 -20.03
CA LYS A 289 5.12 0.28 -19.16
C LYS A 289 4.25 0.89 -18.09
N VAL A 290 3.14 0.24 -17.77
CA VAL A 290 2.33 0.61 -16.60
C VAL A 290 2.98 -0.01 -15.38
N GLN A 291 3.19 0.78 -14.34
CA GLN A 291 3.65 0.35 -13.04
C GLN A 291 2.75 0.96 -11.96
N TYR A 292 2.88 0.43 -10.75
CA TYR A 292 2.09 0.82 -9.61
C TYR A 292 2.98 1.30 -8.47
N SER A 293 2.43 2.17 -7.64
CA SER A 293 2.93 2.38 -6.27
C SER A 293 1.84 1.98 -5.29
N VAL A 294 2.24 1.33 -4.20
CA VAL A 294 1.35 0.91 -3.11
C VAL A 294 1.82 1.56 -1.83
N GLN A 295 0.95 2.33 -1.17
CA GLN A 295 1.20 2.95 0.12
C GLN A 295 0.37 2.25 1.18
N LEU A 296 0.97 1.91 2.32
CA LEU A 296 0.35 1.25 3.46
C LEU A 296 0.44 2.18 4.66
N GLN A 297 -0.71 2.59 5.20
CA GLN A 297 -0.76 3.42 6.41
C GLN A 297 -0.58 2.55 7.66
N LEU A 298 0.58 2.63 8.30
CA LEU A 298 0.96 1.75 9.41
C LEU A 298 0.56 2.31 10.78
N SER A 299 0.72 3.63 10.97
CA SER A 299 0.16 4.45 12.06
C SER A 299 -0.34 5.78 11.48
N CYS A 300 -0.80 6.76 12.26
CA CYS A 300 -1.13 8.08 11.69
C CYS A 300 0.11 8.87 11.26
N SER A 301 1.27 8.63 11.88
CA SER A 301 2.54 9.29 11.51
C SER A 301 3.40 8.50 10.54
N VAL A 302 3.20 7.18 10.40
CA VAL A 302 4.08 6.29 9.64
C VAL A 302 3.35 5.60 8.50
N TYR A 303 3.90 5.72 7.29
CA TYR A 303 3.50 4.89 6.16
C TYR A 303 4.71 4.27 5.45
N PHE A 304 4.44 3.10 4.88
CA PHE A 304 5.38 2.35 4.06
C PHE A 304 4.88 2.36 2.61
N GLN A 305 5.77 2.46 1.64
CA GLN A 305 5.43 2.51 0.24
C GLN A 305 6.36 1.64 -0.59
N PHE A 306 5.75 0.86 -1.50
CA PHE A 306 6.40 0.27 -2.65
C PHE A 306 6.29 1.20 -3.86
N GLN A 307 7.36 1.38 -4.62
CA GLN A 307 7.32 1.88 -6.01
C GLN A 307 7.87 0.83 -6.96
N HIS A 308 7.65 1.03 -8.27
CA HIS A 308 8.00 0.05 -9.30
C HIS A 308 7.32 -1.32 -9.10
N VAL A 309 6.11 -1.33 -8.53
CA VAL A 309 5.29 -2.55 -8.45
C VAL A 309 4.80 -2.88 -9.86
N GLU A 310 5.04 -4.11 -10.31
CA GLU A 310 4.76 -4.52 -11.69
C GLU A 310 3.33 -4.97 -11.89
N GLU A 311 2.82 -5.71 -10.92
CA GLU A 311 1.47 -6.23 -10.92
C GLU A 311 0.91 -6.15 -9.50
N LEU A 312 -0.33 -5.72 -9.37
CA LEU A 312 -1.02 -5.69 -8.07
C LEU A 312 -1.65 -7.06 -7.81
N ALA A 313 -1.59 -7.51 -6.56
CA ALA A 313 -2.35 -8.68 -6.13
C ALA A 313 -3.82 -8.31 -5.92
N GLU A 314 -4.73 -9.29 -5.99
CA GLU A 314 -6.10 -9.07 -5.54
C GLU A 314 -6.16 -8.94 -4.01
N PRO A 315 -7.06 -8.09 -3.46
CA PRO A 315 -8.09 -7.30 -4.14
C PRO A 315 -7.58 -5.98 -4.74
N PHE A 316 -6.33 -5.58 -4.53
CA PHE A 316 -5.80 -4.26 -4.89
C PHE A 316 -5.88 -3.98 -6.40
N ALA A 317 -5.63 -4.99 -7.22
CA ALA A 317 -5.76 -4.88 -8.68
C ALA A 317 -7.15 -4.40 -9.09
N SER A 318 -8.22 -4.99 -8.53
CA SER A 318 -9.61 -4.62 -8.80
C SER A 318 -10.01 -3.22 -8.33
N LEU A 319 -9.24 -2.62 -7.41
CA LEU A 319 -9.48 -1.28 -6.90
C LEU A 319 -8.87 -0.20 -7.79
N THR A 320 -7.89 -0.55 -8.63
CA THR A 320 -7.36 0.40 -9.61
C THR A 320 -8.31 0.50 -10.79
N THR A 321 -8.66 1.72 -11.20
CA THR A 321 -9.35 1.94 -12.46
C THR A 321 -8.36 1.77 -13.61
N PRO A 322 -8.67 0.96 -14.64
CA PRO A 322 -7.96 1.03 -15.90
C PRO A 322 -8.12 2.46 -16.45
N LEU A 323 -7.04 3.23 -16.49
CA LEU A 323 -7.09 4.57 -17.05
C LEU A 323 -7.31 4.44 -18.56
N GLU A 324 -8.48 4.86 -19.07
CA GLU A 324 -8.73 4.94 -20.51
C GLU A 324 -7.64 5.81 -21.17
N GLU A 325 -7.15 5.36 -22.34
CA GLU A 325 -6.11 6.08 -23.08
C GLU A 325 -6.64 7.36 -23.72
N THR A 326 -6.68 8.44 -22.94
CA THR A 326 -6.92 9.79 -23.44
C THR A 326 -5.65 10.64 -23.27
N GLU A 327 -5.47 11.66 -24.12
CA GLU A 327 -4.33 12.59 -24.05
C GLU A 327 -4.25 13.31 -22.69
N ALA A 328 -5.38 13.62 -22.06
CA ALA A 328 -5.43 14.18 -20.70
C ALA A 328 -4.96 13.18 -19.63
N ASN A 329 -5.23 11.88 -19.83
CA ASN A 329 -4.75 10.83 -18.94
C ASN A 329 -3.26 10.51 -19.16
N LEU A 330 -2.65 10.86 -20.29
CA LEU A 330 -1.20 10.67 -20.50
C LEU A 330 -0.36 11.65 -19.66
N ASP A 331 -0.78 12.91 -19.55
CA ASP A 331 -0.08 13.93 -18.73
C ASP A 331 -0.26 13.64 -17.22
N ASN A 332 -1.45 13.17 -16.82
CA ASN A 332 -1.69 12.69 -15.44
C ASN A 332 -0.92 11.39 -15.11
N ARG A 333 -0.68 10.50 -16.08
CA ARG A 333 0.04 9.22 -15.89
C ARG A 333 1.55 9.36 -15.64
N GLN A 334 2.13 10.52 -15.97
CA GLN A 334 3.53 10.85 -15.63
C GLN A 334 3.65 11.62 -14.31
N SER A 335 2.52 12.04 -13.73
CA SER A 335 2.48 12.87 -12.53
C SER A 335 2.36 12.02 -11.27
N THR A 336 3.41 12.00 -10.45
CA THR A 336 3.42 11.40 -9.10
C THR A 336 2.69 12.26 -8.05
N LYS A 337 1.96 13.31 -8.48
CA LYS A 337 1.22 14.21 -7.58
C LYS A 337 0.20 13.43 -6.76
N LEU A 338 0.07 13.83 -5.50
CA LEU A 338 -0.84 13.25 -4.51
C LEU A 338 -2.31 13.13 -4.98
N GLY A 339 -2.77 14.01 -5.88
CA GLY A 339 -4.13 13.96 -6.44
C GLY A 339 -4.43 12.76 -7.34
N ASN A 340 -3.43 11.97 -7.71
CA ASN A 340 -3.57 10.78 -8.56
C ASN A 340 -3.64 9.46 -7.77
N TRP A 341 -3.48 9.53 -6.44
CA TRP A 341 -3.58 8.37 -5.57
C TRP A 341 -5.04 8.04 -5.24
N LEU A 342 -5.36 6.75 -5.21
CA LEU A 342 -6.63 6.20 -4.76
C LEU A 342 -6.44 5.61 -3.37
N PHE A 343 -7.06 6.21 -2.35
CA PHE A 343 -6.97 5.76 -0.97
C PHE A 343 -8.22 5.01 -0.54
N TYR A 344 -8.03 3.88 0.13
CA TYR A 344 -9.09 3.02 0.63
C TYR A 344 -8.87 2.70 2.09
N GLU A 345 -9.90 2.91 2.91
CA GLU A 345 -9.95 2.42 4.29
C GLU A 345 -10.15 0.90 4.25
N MET A 346 -9.04 0.17 4.31
CA MET A 346 -9.03 -1.28 4.30
C MET A 346 -7.86 -1.79 5.13
N GLY A 347 -8.16 -2.64 6.11
CA GLY A 347 -7.14 -3.32 6.90
C GLY A 347 -6.33 -4.26 6.01
N VAL A 348 -5.01 -4.11 6.03
CA VAL A 348 -4.07 -5.00 5.34
C VAL A 348 -3.19 -5.66 6.40
N PRO A 349 -3.44 -6.94 6.75
CA PRO A 349 -2.58 -7.67 7.68
C PRO A 349 -1.13 -7.75 7.18
N ALA A 350 -0.18 -7.77 8.11
CA ALA A 350 1.21 -8.08 7.80
C ALA A 350 1.32 -9.46 7.09
N GLY A 351 2.22 -9.58 6.13
CA GLY A 351 2.35 -10.79 5.30
C GLY A 351 1.33 -10.90 4.17
N THR A 352 0.39 -9.97 4.04
CA THR A 352 -0.50 -9.92 2.87
C THR A 352 0.30 -9.60 1.61
N VAL A 353 0.14 -10.39 0.55
CA VAL A 353 0.72 -10.08 -0.77
C VAL A 353 0.00 -8.86 -1.34
N VAL A 354 0.74 -7.78 -1.60
CA VAL A 354 0.18 -6.53 -2.17
C VAL A 354 0.43 -6.42 -3.67
N GLY A 355 1.42 -7.14 -4.18
CA GLY A 355 1.77 -7.14 -5.59
C GLY A 355 2.98 -8.02 -5.87
N PHE A 356 3.52 -7.85 -7.06
CA PHE A 356 4.63 -8.62 -7.59
C PHE A 356 5.65 -7.69 -8.23
N ALA A 357 6.93 -8.05 -8.11
CA ALA A 357 8.04 -7.41 -8.78
C ALA A 357 8.74 -8.39 -9.73
N ARG A 358 9.34 -7.88 -10.79
CA ARG A 358 10.02 -8.66 -11.82
C ARG A 358 11.52 -8.37 -11.81
N ALA A 359 12.36 -9.39 -11.94
CA ALA A 359 13.81 -9.21 -11.94
C ALA A 359 14.38 -8.79 -13.30
N ASP A 360 13.82 -9.32 -14.39
CA ASP A 360 14.20 -8.92 -15.75
C ASP A 360 13.22 -7.85 -16.26
N ASN A 361 13.36 -6.63 -15.78
CA ASN A 361 12.63 -5.50 -16.35
C ASN A 361 13.35 -5.07 -17.63
N LEU A 362 12.88 -5.59 -18.78
CA LEU A 362 13.22 -5.21 -20.16
C LEU A 362 14.27 -4.08 -20.27
N SER A 363 15.45 -4.39 -20.84
CA SER A 363 16.59 -3.47 -21.07
C SER A 363 16.22 -1.98 -20.97
N GLY A 364 16.61 -1.33 -19.86
CA GLY A 364 16.42 0.11 -19.66
C GLY A 364 15.23 0.51 -18.79
N ALA A 365 14.35 -0.43 -18.41
CA ALA A 365 13.43 -0.25 -17.29
C ALA A 365 14.16 -0.49 -15.95
N SER A 366 13.61 -0.01 -14.85
CA SER A 366 14.19 -0.19 -13.50
C SER A 366 13.95 -1.64 -13.04
N ASP A 367 15.02 -2.43 -12.86
CA ASP A 367 14.99 -3.81 -12.34
C ASP A 367 14.82 -3.87 -10.80
N GLU A 368 14.55 -2.73 -10.17
CA GLU A 368 14.47 -2.61 -8.71
C GLU A 368 13.03 -2.36 -8.23
N VAL A 369 12.76 -2.82 -7.00
CA VAL A 369 11.61 -2.36 -6.23
C VAL A 369 12.08 -1.32 -5.21
N ASP A 370 11.34 -0.22 -5.12
CA ASP A 370 11.69 0.85 -4.19
C ASP A 370 10.92 0.71 -2.89
N LEU A 371 11.64 0.69 -1.78
CA LEU A 371 11.05 0.77 -0.45
C LEU A 371 11.19 2.19 0.08
N VAL A 372 10.09 2.80 0.48
CA VAL A 372 10.06 4.14 1.09
C VAL A 372 9.29 4.05 2.40
N VAL A 373 9.89 4.52 3.48
CA VAL A 373 9.14 4.83 4.71
C VAL A 373 9.14 6.34 4.87
N LYS A 374 7.97 6.89 5.21
CA LYS A 374 7.90 8.23 5.77
C LYS A 374 7.32 8.17 7.17
N ASN A 375 7.92 8.97 8.04
CA ASN A 375 7.63 9.05 9.45
C ASN A 375 7.53 10.53 9.83
N ALA A 376 6.32 11.02 10.02
CA ALA A 376 6.04 12.42 10.35
C ALA A 376 6.61 12.83 11.71
N ASP A 377 6.86 11.87 12.61
CA ASP A 377 7.47 12.13 13.93
C ASP A 377 9.00 12.28 13.82
N ARG A 378 9.58 11.90 12.69
CA ARG A 378 11.02 12.04 12.40
C ARG A 378 11.28 13.29 11.57
N VAL A 379 12.32 14.04 11.94
CA VAL A 379 12.81 15.20 11.19
C VAL A 379 14.30 15.04 10.91
N ASN A 380 14.62 14.70 9.66
CA ASN A 380 15.99 14.63 9.17
C ASN A 380 16.67 16.01 9.21
N GLN A 381 17.97 16.00 9.50
CA GLN A 381 18.77 17.22 9.70
C GLN A 381 19.62 17.50 8.46
N PHE A 382 19.25 18.54 7.71
CA PHE A 382 19.96 18.98 6.51
C PHE A 382 20.82 20.21 6.79
N ALA A 383 21.80 20.48 5.92
CA ALA A 383 22.68 21.62 6.09
C ALA A 383 21.91 22.96 6.06
N ASN A 384 20.87 23.09 5.23
CA ASN A 384 19.94 24.21 5.27
C ASN A 384 18.53 23.74 5.68
N GLN A 385 18.32 23.55 6.98
CA GLN A 385 17.06 23.02 7.51
C GLN A 385 15.83 23.85 7.10
N ASP A 386 15.94 25.18 7.12
CA ASP A 386 14.82 26.08 6.80
C ASP A 386 14.29 25.83 5.39
N ARG A 387 15.17 25.52 4.43
CA ARG A 387 14.74 25.17 3.07
C ARG A 387 13.84 23.94 3.04
N TYR A 388 14.27 22.86 3.70
CA TYR A 388 13.53 21.59 3.72
C TYR A 388 12.22 21.68 4.50
N LEU A 389 12.11 22.61 5.45
CA LEU A 389 10.89 22.86 6.23
C LEU A 389 9.80 23.58 5.42
N VAL A 390 10.16 24.38 4.41
CA VAL A 390 9.19 25.28 3.74
C VAL A 390 9.03 25.03 2.24
N GLN A 391 9.98 24.37 1.58
CA GLN A 391 9.93 24.18 0.13
C GLN A 391 9.29 22.85 -0.26
N GLY A 392 8.07 22.93 -0.83
CA GLY A 392 7.39 21.89 -1.61
C GLY A 392 7.79 20.44 -1.31
N ASP A 393 8.27 19.75 -2.35
CA ASP A 393 8.56 18.32 -2.32
C ASP A 393 9.77 17.91 -1.44
N LEU A 394 10.51 18.86 -0.86
CA LEU A 394 11.60 18.53 0.08
C LEU A 394 11.07 17.95 1.40
N GLY A 395 9.80 18.19 1.72
CA GLY A 395 9.12 17.51 2.83
C GLY A 395 9.18 15.98 2.71
N ASN A 396 9.28 15.44 1.49
CA ASN A 396 9.43 14.00 1.26
C ASN A 396 10.77 13.45 1.77
N LEU A 397 11.83 14.28 1.78
CA LEU A 397 13.14 13.92 2.30
C LEU A 397 13.25 14.23 3.80
N LEU A 398 12.58 15.29 4.24
CA LEU A 398 12.53 15.73 5.64
C LEU A 398 12.05 14.62 6.59
N HIS A 399 11.03 13.88 6.15
CA HIS A 399 10.37 12.84 6.95
C HIS A 399 10.66 11.43 6.44
N ALA A 400 11.65 11.26 5.56
CA ALA A 400 12.07 9.93 5.13
C ALA A 400 12.67 9.16 6.31
N ASP A 401 12.33 7.89 6.44
CA ASP A 401 12.87 7.01 7.48
C ASP A 401 13.43 5.72 6.88
N CYS A 402 14.33 5.08 7.61
CA CYS A 402 14.97 3.87 7.15
C CYS A 402 14.01 2.69 7.29
N PRO A 403 13.58 2.02 6.20
CA PRO A 403 12.66 0.88 6.32
C PRO A 403 13.24 -0.26 7.17
N PHE A 404 14.56 -0.43 7.14
CA PHE A 404 15.25 -1.52 7.81
C PHE A 404 15.30 -1.37 9.34
N ASP A 405 15.13 -0.14 9.85
CA ASP A 405 15.14 0.15 11.29
C ASP A 405 13.84 -0.25 12.01
N PHE A 406 12.77 -0.53 11.25
CA PHE A 406 11.49 -1.00 11.77
C PHE A 406 11.47 -2.51 12.01
N TYR A 407 12.45 -3.27 11.49
CA TYR A 407 12.54 -4.70 11.71
C TYR A 407 13.16 -5.04 13.07
N PRO A 408 12.70 -6.11 13.74
CA PRO A 408 13.42 -6.74 14.85
C PRO A 408 14.88 -7.05 14.50
N SER A 409 15.76 -7.07 15.50
CA SER A 409 17.21 -7.14 15.30
C SER A 409 17.70 -8.32 14.46
N ASP A 410 17.03 -9.46 14.58
CA ASP A 410 17.32 -10.69 13.82
C ASP A 410 16.92 -10.57 12.35
N MET A 411 15.74 -10.01 12.05
CA MET A 411 15.32 -9.73 10.67
C MET A 411 16.16 -8.60 10.06
N ARG A 412 16.44 -7.54 10.82
CA ARG A 412 17.29 -6.41 10.38
C ARG A 412 18.69 -6.89 9.98
N SER A 413 19.26 -7.83 10.72
CA SER A 413 20.59 -8.39 10.39
C SER A 413 20.58 -9.09 9.03
N GLN A 414 19.50 -9.81 8.69
CA GLN A 414 19.36 -10.48 7.39
C GLN A 414 19.29 -9.46 6.23
N TRP A 415 18.62 -8.32 6.44
CA TRP A 415 18.61 -7.23 5.47
C TRP A 415 19.99 -6.56 5.31
N ILE A 416 20.69 -6.32 6.42
CA ILE A 416 22.04 -5.73 6.41
C ILE A 416 23.03 -6.63 5.66
N ASP A 417 22.90 -7.95 5.79
CA ASP A 417 23.75 -8.91 5.07
C ASP A 417 23.60 -8.81 3.54
N LEU A 418 22.51 -8.21 3.05
CA LEU A 418 22.23 -7.96 1.63
C LEU A 418 22.62 -6.53 1.17
N PHE A 419 23.15 -5.69 2.06
CA PHE A 419 23.55 -4.33 1.69
C PHE A 419 24.77 -4.30 0.77
N GLY A 420 24.62 -3.61 -0.36
CA GLY A 420 25.60 -3.59 -1.44
C GLY A 420 25.00 -4.12 -2.74
N ILE A 421 25.73 -3.96 -3.84
CA ILE A 421 25.33 -4.43 -5.18
C ILE A 421 26.53 -5.16 -5.80
N ASP A 422 26.28 -6.24 -6.54
CA ASP A 422 27.32 -7.02 -7.26
C ASP A 422 28.47 -7.50 -6.35
N GLY A 423 28.14 -7.83 -5.09
CA GLY A 423 29.12 -8.26 -4.09
C GLY A 423 30.04 -7.14 -3.57
N VAL A 424 29.73 -5.88 -3.88
CA VAL A 424 30.42 -4.70 -3.37
C VAL A 424 29.54 -4.03 -2.31
N SER A 425 30.11 -3.86 -1.12
CA SER A 425 29.48 -3.13 -0.01
C SER A 425 30.47 -2.10 0.53
N ALA A 426 30.04 -0.85 0.68
CA ALA A 426 30.87 0.19 1.24
C ALA A 426 31.09 -0.03 2.76
N ALA A 427 32.26 0.34 3.29
CA ALA A 427 32.53 0.22 4.72
C ALA A 427 31.71 1.27 5.52
N ASN A 428 31.12 0.87 6.65
CA ASN A 428 30.21 1.70 7.46
C ASN A 428 28.96 2.17 6.68
N TYR A 429 28.53 1.37 5.72
CA TYR A 429 27.37 1.66 4.91
C TYR A 429 26.09 1.51 5.74
N ASP A 430 25.36 2.60 5.83
CA ASP A 430 24.17 2.77 6.67
C ASP A 430 23.08 3.48 5.87
N CYS A 431 21.87 3.39 6.39
CA CYS A 431 20.65 3.96 5.85
C CYS A 431 20.58 5.48 6.07
N ASP A 432 21.61 6.20 5.62
CA ASP A 432 21.75 7.64 5.82
C ASP A 432 20.78 8.42 4.91
N LEU A 433 19.77 9.05 5.51
CA LEU A 433 18.73 9.82 4.81
C LEU A 433 18.94 11.34 4.92
N ALA A 434 20.12 11.80 5.31
CA ALA A 434 20.48 13.21 5.34
C ALA A 434 21.98 13.41 5.07
N PRO A 435 22.44 13.21 3.81
CA PRO A 435 23.87 13.19 3.50
C PRO A 435 24.57 14.55 3.59
N ASP A 436 23.81 15.65 3.71
CA ASP A 436 24.29 17.03 3.69
C ASP A 436 25.28 17.32 4.83
N VAL A 437 26.44 17.89 4.49
CA VAL A 437 27.41 18.39 5.48
C VAL A 437 27.82 19.82 5.13
N ARG A 438 27.59 20.77 6.06
CA ARG A 438 27.94 22.19 5.89
C ARG A 438 29.39 22.38 5.49
N GLY A 439 29.63 23.27 4.52
CA GLY A 439 30.99 23.59 4.05
C GLY A 439 31.66 22.49 3.22
N THR A 440 30.94 21.41 2.88
CA THR A 440 31.45 20.32 2.03
C THR A 440 30.50 20.08 0.86
N ILE A 441 30.95 19.36 -0.17
CA ILE A 441 30.16 19.10 -1.38
C ILE A 441 29.00 18.10 -1.20
N ALA A 442 28.92 17.35 -0.08
CA ALA A 442 27.99 16.23 0.08
C ALA A 442 26.50 16.63 0.03
N GLY A 443 25.66 15.79 -0.57
CA GLY A 443 24.20 15.93 -0.51
C GLY A 443 23.59 16.84 -1.57
N GLY A 444 22.48 17.49 -1.21
CA GLY A 444 21.64 18.24 -2.14
C GLY A 444 22.05 19.70 -2.36
N TRP A 445 21.97 20.17 -3.59
CA TRP A 445 22.25 21.54 -4.00
C TRP A 445 21.23 22.07 -5.01
N PHE A 446 20.95 23.37 -4.96
CA PHE A 446 19.87 24.04 -5.68
C PHE A 446 20.40 25.17 -6.56
N GLN A 447 19.67 25.52 -7.61
CA GLN A 447 20.09 26.52 -8.60
C GLN A 447 20.00 27.96 -8.10
N SER A 448 19.20 28.21 -7.07
CA SER A 448 18.99 29.54 -6.49
C SER A 448 19.11 29.54 -4.96
N PRO A 449 19.50 30.69 -4.36
CA PRO A 449 19.54 30.85 -2.91
C PRO A 449 18.17 30.60 -2.27
N HIS A 450 18.18 30.13 -1.03
CA HIS A 450 16.95 29.97 -0.26
C HIS A 450 16.37 31.34 0.12
N ASP A 451 15.10 31.58 -0.24
CA ASP A 451 14.30 32.69 0.27
C ASP A 451 13.09 32.13 1.03
N PRO A 452 13.03 32.29 2.37
CA PRO A 452 11.95 31.75 3.19
C PRO A 452 10.60 32.41 2.90
N ASN A 453 10.58 33.58 2.25
CA ASN A 453 9.34 34.28 1.89
C ASN A 453 8.81 33.89 0.50
N ASN A 454 9.57 33.09 -0.24
CA ASN A 454 9.26 32.67 -1.59
C ASN A 454 9.42 31.15 -1.73
N ALA A 455 8.67 30.42 -0.91
CA ALA A 455 8.57 28.97 -1.01
C ALA A 455 8.07 28.59 -2.41
N LYS A 456 8.82 27.72 -3.08
CA LYS A 456 8.47 27.19 -4.40
C LYS A 456 7.80 25.84 -4.24
N ASP A 457 6.75 25.60 -5.03
CA ASP A 457 6.15 24.28 -5.14
C ASP A 457 7.09 23.31 -5.88
N LEU A 458 7.67 23.77 -7.00
CA LEU A 458 8.67 23.01 -7.75
C LEU A 458 10.09 23.40 -7.31
N ILE A 459 10.82 22.39 -6.83
CA ILE A 459 12.19 22.55 -6.33
C ILE A 459 13.16 22.71 -7.48
N ASP A 460 13.99 23.76 -7.45
CA ASP A 460 15.02 24.02 -8.44
C ASP A 460 16.30 23.24 -8.13
N TRP A 461 16.21 21.91 -8.18
CA TRP A 461 17.37 21.04 -8.04
C TRP A 461 18.49 21.45 -9.00
N GLY A 462 19.68 21.60 -8.43
CA GLY A 462 20.90 21.94 -9.13
C GLY A 462 21.80 20.73 -9.24
N MET A 463 22.15 20.13 -8.12
CA MET A 463 23.01 18.94 -8.06
C MET A 463 22.67 18.04 -6.88
N ALA A 464 23.09 16.79 -6.98
CA ALA A 464 23.10 15.84 -5.88
C ALA A 464 24.43 15.08 -5.88
N VAL A 465 25.08 15.00 -4.73
CA VAL A 465 26.42 14.41 -4.60
C VAL A 465 26.41 13.33 -3.52
N ARG A 466 26.67 12.08 -3.90
CA ARG A 466 26.61 10.97 -2.96
C ARG A 466 27.42 9.75 -3.39
N ILE A 467 27.96 9.03 -2.40
CA ILE A 467 28.49 7.68 -2.61
C ILE A 467 27.34 6.67 -2.60
N ASN A 468 27.31 5.82 -3.62
CA ASN A 468 26.35 4.73 -3.82
C ASN A 468 26.74 3.46 -3.06
N SER A 469 25.84 2.48 -3.05
CA SER A 469 26.03 1.14 -2.45
C SER A 469 27.20 0.36 -3.05
N ASP A 470 27.42 0.50 -4.35
CA ASP A 470 28.56 -0.09 -5.07
C ASP A 470 29.90 0.66 -4.81
N GLY A 471 29.89 1.67 -3.93
CA GLY A 471 31.06 2.48 -3.58
C GLY A 471 31.43 3.55 -4.62
N THR A 472 30.71 3.64 -5.75
CA THR A 472 30.92 4.72 -6.71
C THR A 472 30.42 6.05 -6.16
N LEU A 473 31.07 7.15 -6.54
CA LEU A 473 30.59 8.50 -6.24
C LEU A 473 29.80 9.02 -7.45
N ASP A 474 28.56 9.40 -7.20
CA ASP A 474 27.72 10.12 -8.16
C ASP A 474 27.67 11.60 -7.87
N ILE A 475 27.95 12.37 -8.92
CA ILE A 475 27.73 13.81 -8.98
C ILE A 475 26.70 14.06 -10.08
N GLY A 476 25.45 14.18 -9.66
CA GLY A 476 24.31 14.44 -10.52
C GLY A 476 24.18 15.92 -10.88
N HIS A 477 23.95 16.22 -12.15
CA HIS A 477 23.76 17.56 -12.71
C HIS A 477 22.71 17.51 -13.86
N PRO A 478 21.99 18.60 -14.19
CA PRO A 478 20.99 18.62 -15.27
C PRO A 478 21.48 18.07 -16.63
N GLU A 479 22.77 18.18 -16.90
CA GLU A 479 23.38 17.69 -18.15
C GLU A 479 23.86 16.23 -18.07
N GLY A 480 23.76 15.58 -16.90
CA GLY A 480 24.14 14.19 -16.70
C GLY A 480 24.80 13.92 -15.36
N ILE A 481 25.31 12.69 -15.20
CA ILE A 481 25.95 12.22 -13.98
C ILE A 481 27.43 11.98 -14.25
N VAL A 482 28.30 12.60 -13.44
CA VAL A 482 29.73 12.27 -13.35
C VAL A 482 29.86 11.16 -12.30
N ARG A 483 30.04 9.92 -12.77
CA ARG A 483 30.22 8.74 -11.91
C ARG A 483 31.70 8.40 -11.78
N VAL A 484 32.22 8.46 -10.55
CA VAL A 484 33.63 8.28 -10.22
C VAL A 484 33.82 6.92 -9.54
N ASP A 485 34.72 6.12 -10.09
CA ASP A 485 35.08 4.82 -9.52
C ASP A 485 35.88 5.01 -8.21
N PRO A 486 35.66 4.20 -7.16
CA PRO A 486 36.41 4.32 -5.91
C PRO A 486 37.93 4.13 -6.06
N THR A 487 38.38 3.50 -7.15
CA THR A 487 39.80 3.33 -7.48
C THR A 487 40.40 4.51 -8.26
N ASP A 488 39.57 5.46 -8.70
CA ASP A 488 40.03 6.64 -9.45
C ASP A 488 40.84 7.59 -8.55
N PRO A 489 41.99 8.13 -9.00
CA PRO A 489 42.79 9.07 -8.20
C PRO A 489 42.05 10.34 -7.77
N THR A 490 41.00 10.72 -8.51
CA THR A 490 40.14 11.86 -8.22
C THR A 490 39.02 11.54 -7.23
N PHE A 491 38.76 10.27 -6.93
CA PHE A 491 37.74 9.89 -5.95
C PHE A 491 38.06 10.44 -4.55
N ARG A 492 37.08 11.09 -3.93
CA ARG A 492 37.16 11.59 -2.55
C ARG A 492 35.81 11.43 -1.89
N ASP A 493 35.79 11.19 -0.58
CA ASP A 493 34.56 11.21 0.20
C ASP A 493 33.97 12.64 0.18
N PRO A 494 32.76 12.84 -0.36
CA PRO A 494 32.17 14.17 -0.50
C PRO A 494 31.93 14.87 0.84
N LYS A 495 31.81 14.13 1.94
CA LYS A 495 31.70 14.71 3.30
C LYS A 495 33.03 15.27 3.82
N SER A 496 34.13 15.05 3.10
CA SER A 496 35.48 15.52 3.45
C SER A 496 36.00 16.63 2.53
N VAL A 497 35.36 16.86 1.38
CA VAL A 497 35.81 17.85 0.39
C VAL A 497 35.23 19.21 0.72
N SER A 498 36.05 20.06 1.35
CA SER A 498 35.72 21.43 1.75
C SER A 498 36.45 22.50 0.93
N ASP A 499 37.21 22.10 -0.08
CA ASP A 499 37.98 22.95 -0.98
C ASP A 499 37.78 22.52 -2.45
N ALA A 500 38.39 23.28 -3.36
CA ALA A 500 38.24 23.08 -4.80
C ALA A 500 38.84 21.72 -5.24
N HIS A 501 38.01 20.85 -5.78
CA HIS A 501 38.42 19.52 -6.23
C HIS A 501 37.75 19.12 -7.54
N CYS A 502 38.50 18.44 -8.41
CA CYS A 502 37.98 17.92 -9.67
C CYS A 502 37.83 16.41 -9.62
N PHE A 503 36.67 15.95 -10.08
CA PHE A 503 36.27 14.56 -10.21
C PHE A 503 36.19 14.18 -11.68
N HIS A 504 36.71 12.99 -12.04
CA HIS A 504 36.69 12.49 -13.42
C HIS A 504 35.95 11.16 -13.51
N SER A 505 35.10 11.04 -14.52
CA SER A 505 34.47 9.79 -14.90
C SER A 505 35.20 9.21 -16.10
N ILE A 506 36.07 8.23 -15.87
CA ILE A 506 36.82 7.56 -16.95
C ILE A 506 35.88 6.94 -17.99
N LYS A 507 34.75 6.36 -17.55
CA LYS A 507 33.81 5.65 -18.42
C LYS A 507 33.15 6.56 -19.46
N LYS A 508 32.79 7.79 -19.07
CA LYS A 508 32.10 8.76 -19.95
C LYS A 508 33.02 9.87 -20.46
N ASP A 509 34.26 9.91 -19.98
CA ASP A 509 35.22 11.00 -20.18
C ASP A 509 34.61 12.38 -19.87
N LEU A 510 34.03 12.49 -18.67
CA LEU A 510 33.43 13.72 -18.14
C LEU A 510 34.14 14.14 -16.86
N PHE A 511 34.19 15.44 -16.61
CA PHE A 511 34.66 15.97 -15.33
C PHE A 511 33.58 16.82 -14.64
N GLY A 512 33.63 16.83 -13.30
CA GLY A 512 32.95 17.80 -12.45
C GLY A 512 33.97 18.44 -11.52
N TYR A 513 34.17 19.75 -11.64
CA TYR A 513 35.04 20.53 -10.75
C TYR A 513 34.15 21.29 -9.77
N LEU A 514 34.26 20.97 -8.48
CA LEU A 514 33.41 21.51 -7.42
C LEU A 514 34.27 22.28 -6.42
N GLU A 515 33.80 23.44 -5.99
CA GLU A 515 34.46 24.32 -5.01
C GLU A 515 33.41 24.87 -4.04
N PRO A 516 33.29 24.33 -2.82
CA PRO A 516 32.58 25.00 -1.75
C PRO A 516 33.21 26.36 -1.48
N ILE A 517 32.43 27.44 -1.58
CA ILE A 517 32.90 28.82 -1.31
C ILE A 517 32.33 29.38 0.00
N GLY A 518 31.60 28.56 0.75
CA GLY A 518 31.08 28.83 2.08
C GLY A 518 30.27 27.64 2.58
N ASP A 519 29.55 27.81 3.69
CA ASP A 519 28.79 26.71 4.31
C ASP A 519 27.63 26.18 3.43
N LEU A 520 27.04 27.07 2.62
CA LEU A 520 25.79 26.87 1.88
C LEU A 520 25.88 27.32 0.41
N GLU A 521 27.09 27.61 -0.10
CA GLU A 521 27.29 28.03 -1.48
C GLU A 521 28.48 27.30 -2.09
N MET A 522 28.33 26.87 -3.34
CA MET A 522 29.33 26.14 -4.11
C MET A 522 29.40 26.68 -5.53
N ARG A 523 30.60 26.73 -6.09
CA ARG A 523 30.81 26.91 -7.52
C ARG A 523 31.15 25.56 -8.13
N ALA A 524 30.57 25.26 -9.29
CA ALA A 524 30.95 24.07 -10.03
C ALA A 524 31.06 24.33 -11.52
N ALA A 525 31.89 23.54 -12.19
CA ALA A 525 32.02 23.50 -13.64
C ALA A 525 32.00 22.04 -14.11
N PHE A 526 31.29 21.79 -15.19
CA PHE A 526 31.18 20.48 -15.82
C PHE A 526 31.67 20.55 -17.25
N GLY A 527 32.20 19.44 -17.75
CA GLY A 527 32.66 19.35 -19.13
C GLY A 527 33.15 17.97 -19.50
N SER A 528 33.62 17.85 -20.74
CA SER A 528 34.25 16.63 -21.25
C SER A 528 35.77 16.65 -21.10
N GLY A 529 36.37 15.47 -21.04
CA GLY A 529 37.80 15.26 -20.93
C GLY A 529 38.28 15.11 -19.49
N SER A 530 39.61 15.12 -19.35
CA SER A 530 40.32 15.01 -18.07
C SER A 530 40.09 16.23 -17.18
N CYS A 531 40.26 16.04 -15.87
CA CYS A 531 40.26 17.12 -14.90
C CYS A 531 41.23 18.25 -15.25
N PRO A 532 40.76 19.50 -15.39
CA PRO A 532 41.64 20.64 -15.61
C PRO A 532 42.41 20.96 -14.32
N ALA A 533 43.58 21.59 -14.46
CA ALA A 533 44.45 21.93 -13.32
C ALA A 533 43.88 23.05 -12.44
N GLU A 534 42.98 23.87 -12.99
CA GLU A 534 42.32 24.98 -12.32
C GLU A 534 40.84 24.99 -12.69
N MET A 535 40.01 25.57 -11.81
CA MET A 535 38.59 25.73 -12.04
C MET A 535 38.33 26.49 -13.36
N PRO A 536 37.58 25.90 -14.31
CA PRO A 536 37.21 26.59 -15.54
C PRO A 536 36.50 27.93 -15.30
N SER A 537 36.63 28.89 -16.23
CA SER A 537 35.98 30.19 -16.08
C SER A 537 34.45 30.13 -16.21
N ASN A 538 33.91 29.10 -16.86
CA ASN A 538 32.48 28.83 -16.97
C ASN A 538 31.96 28.07 -15.74
N THR A 539 31.92 28.73 -14.59
CA THR A 539 31.33 28.17 -13.37
C THR A 539 29.87 28.56 -13.20
N GLN A 540 29.07 27.66 -12.64
CA GLN A 540 27.74 27.93 -12.11
C GLN A 540 27.78 27.91 -10.58
N SER A 541 27.01 28.79 -9.94
CA SER A 541 26.80 28.77 -8.49
C SER A 541 25.60 27.88 -8.14
N PHE A 542 25.75 27.15 -7.05
CA PHE A 542 24.74 26.29 -6.44
C PHE A 542 24.65 26.61 -4.94
N TYR A 543 23.47 26.40 -4.39
CA TYR A 543 23.13 26.85 -3.04
C TYR A 543 22.49 25.72 -2.25
N ARG A 544 22.57 25.79 -0.93
CA ARG A 544 21.72 24.98 -0.05
C ARG A 544 20.48 25.72 0.41
#